data_AF-A0A223VAC5-F1
#
_entry.id   AF-A0A223VAC5-F1
#
_cell.length_a   1.000
_cell.length_b   1.000
_cell.length_c   1.000
_cell.angle_alpha   90.00
_cell.angle_beta   90.00
_cell.angle_gamma   90.00
#
_symmetry.space_group_name_H-M   'P 1'
#
loop_
_entity.id
_entity.type
_entity.pdbx_description
1 polymer ?
#
loop_
_entity_poly.entity_id
_entity_poly.type
_entity_poly.pdbx_seq_one_letter_code
_entity_poly.pdbx_strand_id
1 'polypeptide(L)'
;MLLFSFLISLGVSFEMPPKIDYWESNPMVTEMSLPKINHFDFFNGAGSNSDSISVSYATAKEGAAKLRNRLRQDFQKGNISIDIIKEAFTDQLVNEILPHWYGTPWSYGGHTEVPNQGKIACGYFISTTLRDMGVKLNRYTLAQKSPIDEAKMISCGSEIKSVVQETPENALAEIDRLTHEGLYFIGFDEGHVGYLLKRDGELLLIHSNYFSPVSVCMEKLNESRVFTKFKKFHLVAISHNESLLQRWLENGTVL
;
A
#
# COMPACT_ATOMS: atom_id res chain seq x y z
N MET A 1 7.73 28.70 -73.87
CA MET A 1 7.98 27.64 -72.87
C MET A 1 6.77 26.71 -72.88
N LEU A 2 6.85 25.61 -73.65
CA LEU A 2 7.00 24.22 -73.19
C LEU A 2 5.74 23.73 -72.44
N LEU A 3 4.75 23.12 -73.12
CA LEU A 3 4.59 21.69 -73.52
C LEU A 3 4.00 20.79 -72.40
N PHE A 4 2.89 20.11 -72.75
CA PHE A 4 2.45 18.75 -72.32
C PHE A 4 2.09 18.56 -70.82
N SER A 5 1.19 17.69 -70.36
CA SER A 5 0.18 16.80 -70.94
C SER A 5 -0.51 16.00 -69.82
N PHE A 6 -1.62 15.36 -70.19
CA PHE A 6 -2.04 14.00 -69.81
C PHE A 6 -3.02 13.73 -68.65
N LEU A 7 -4.03 12.96 -69.07
CA LEU A 7 -5.09 12.20 -68.43
C LEU A 7 -4.63 11.26 -67.28
N ILE A 8 -5.59 10.82 -66.43
CA ILE A 8 -6.15 9.45 -66.38
C ILE A 8 -7.00 9.26 -65.10
N SER A 9 -8.22 8.74 -65.27
CA SER A 9 -9.04 8.15 -64.20
C SER A 9 -8.54 6.75 -63.83
N LEU A 10 -8.67 6.31 -62.58
CA LEU A 10 -9.07 4.93 -62.22
C LEU A 10 -9.20 4.80 -60.70
N GLY A 11 -10.34 4.33 -60.24
CA GLY A 11 -10.53 3.81 -58.88
C GLY A 11 -9.94 2.40 -58.75
N VAL A 12 -9.50 2.06 -57.54
CA VAL A 12 -9.27 0.67 -57.13
C VAL A 12 -9.65 0.53 -55.65
N SER A 13 -10.56 -0.41 -55.41
CA SER A 13 -11.05 -0.90 -54.12
C SER A 13 -9.92 -1.54 -53.30
N PHE A 14 -9.92 -1.32 -51.98
CA PHE A 14 -9.07 -2.10 -51.07
C PHE A 14 -9.79 -3.38 -50.65
N GLU A 15 -9.29 -4.52 -51.12
CA GLU A 15 -9.63 -5.86 -50.61
C GLU A 15 -8.90 -6.12 -49.27
N MET A 16 -9.62 -6.71 -48.31
CA MET A 16 -9.04 -7.21 -47.06
C MET A 16 -8.45 -8.61 -47.26
N PRO A 17 -7.28 -8.95 -46.68
CA PRO A 17 -6.75 -10.31 -46.73
C PRO A 17 -7.45 -11.27 -45.73
N PRO A 18 -7.38 -12.59 -45.97
CA PRO A 18 -8.32 -13.56 -45.43
C PRO A 18 -7.92 -14.14 -44.05
N LYS A 19 -8.93 -14.70 -43.37
CA LYS A 19 -8.82 -15.46 -42.11
C LYS A 19 -8.05 -16.78 -42.31
N ILE A 20 -7.22 -17.14 -41.34
CA ILE A 20 -6.61 -18.47 -41.23
C ILE A 20 -6.98 -19.04 -39.85
N ASP A 21 -7.43 -20.30 -39.86
CA ASP A 21 -8.01 -21.03 -38.74
C ASP A 21 -7.21 -22.33 -38.44
N TYR A 22 -6.87 -22.50 -37.15
CA TYR A 22 -6.54 -23.70 -36.32
C TYR A 22 -5.34 -24.62 -36.63
N TRP A 23 -4.46 -24.87 -35.64
CA TRP A 23 -4.57 -25.96 -34.64
C TRP A 23 -3.49 -25.88 -33.52
N GLU A 24 -3.68 -26.71 -32.49
CA GLU A 24 -3.29 -26.64 -31.07
C GLU A 24 -1.80 -26.82 -30.67
N SER A 25 -1.41 -26.18 -29.57
CA SER A 25 -0.61 -26.83 -28.50
C SER A 25 -0.88 -26.19 -27.12
N ASN A 26 -1.34 -27.02 -26.18
CA ASN A 26 -1.51 -26.76 -24.73
C ASN A 26 -0.21 -27.22 -24.00
N PRO A 27 0.08 -26.91 -22.69
CA PRO A 27 -0.87 -26.53 -21.64
C PRO A 27 -0.42 -25.46 -20.61
N MET A 28 -1.40 -25.03 -19.80
CA MET A 28 -1.28 -24.49 -18.44
C MET A 28 -0.56 -23.15 -18.26
N VAL A 29 -1.28 -22.06 -18.50
CA VAL A 29 -1.22 -20.90 -17.60
C VAL A 29 -2.49 -20.95 -16.76
N THR A 30 -2.34 -21.40 -15.52
CA THR A 30 -3.40 -21.25 -14.52
C THR A 30 -3.50 -19.75 -14.24
N GLU A 31 -4.41 -19.07 -14.93
CA GLU A 31 -4.82 -17.71 -14.59
C GLU A 31 -5.45 -17.79 -13.20
N MET A 32 -4.65 -17.48 -12.18
CA MET A 32 -5.11 -17.46 -10.81
C MET A 32 -5.90 -16.17 -10.64
N SER A 33 -7.18 -16.23 -11.04
CA SER A 33 -8.13 -15.14 -10.82
C SER A 33 -8.15 -14.81 -9.32
N LEU A 34 -7.73 -13.59 -8.98
CA LEU A 34 -7.81 -13.06 -7.63
C LEU A 34 -9.26 -13.14 -7.13
N PRO A 35 -9.50 -13.62 -5.90
CA PRO A 35 -10.84 -13.65 -5.36
C PRO A 35 -11.36 -12.22 -5.23
N LYS A 36 -12.53 -11.96 -5.84
CA LYS A 36 -13.31 -10.74 -5.61
C LYS A 36 -13.57 -10.62 -4.11
N ILE A 37 -13.16 -9.49 -3.54
CA ILE A 37 -13.43 -9.13 -2.15
C ILE A 37 -14.95 -9.03 -2.01
N ASN A 38 -15.56 -10.05 -1.42
CA ASN A 38 -16.93 -9.96 -0.94
C ASN A 38 -16.91 -9.05 0.29
N HIS A 39 -17.88 -8.13 0.33
CA HIS A 39 -18.30 -7.30 1.46
C HIS A 39 -17.74 -7.80 2.81
N PHE A 40 -16.81 -7.04 3.40
CA PHE A 40 -16.34 -7.26 4.76
C PHE A 40 -17.47 -6.90 5.73
N ASP A 41 -18.30 -7.89 6.03
CA ASP A 41 -19.28 -7.77 7.10
C ASP A 41 -18.55 -7.69 8.45
N PHE A 42 -18.72 -6.55 9.13
CA PHE A 42 -18.31 -6.35 10.52
C PHE A 42 -19.04 -7.36 11.41
N PHE A 43 -18.38 -8.47 11.75
CA PHE A 43 -18.87 -9.38 12.77
C PHE A 43 -18.15 -9.17 14.10
N ASN A 44 -18.96 -8.80 15.09
CA ASN A 44 -18.75 -9.07 16.50
C ASN A 44 -18.19 -10.50 16.70
N GLY A 45 -17.04 -10.60 17.40
CA GLY A 45 -16.40 -11.88 17.67
C GLY A 45 -15.81 -11.93 19.07
N ALA A 46 -16.49 -12.64 19.96
CA ALA A 46 -16.05 -12.98 21.29
C ALA A 46 -14.80 -13.89 21.26
N GLY A 47 -13.83 -13.59 22.13
CA GLY A 47 -12.83 -14.50 22.68
C GLY A 47 -12.12 -15.45 21.71
N SER A 48 -11.20 -14.95 20.87
CA SER A 48 -10.16 -15.81 20.30
C SER A 48 -9.04 -16.02 21.34
N ASN A 49 -8.57 -17.25 21.49
CA ASN A 49 -7.50 -17.59 22.43
C ASN A 49 -6.21 -16.86 22.03
N SER A 50 -5.52 -16.20 22.98
CA SER A 50 -4.32 -15.39 22.73
C SER A 50 -3.22 -16.17 21.97
N ASP A 51 -3.11 -17.47 22.25
CA ASP A 51 -2.15 -18.36 21.62
C ASP A 51 -2.45 -18.61 20.14
N SER A 52 -3.74 -18.59 19.75
CA SER A 52 -4.14 -18.74 18.36
C SER A 52 -3.83 -17.51 17.51
N ILE A 53 -3.99 -16.32 18.09
CA ILE A 53 -3.68 -15.03 17.45
C ILE A 53 -2.16 -14.93 17.22
N SER A 54 -1.36 -15.27 18.23
CA SER A 54 0.10 -15.17 18.14
C SER A 54 0.67 -16.14 17.12
N VAL A 55 0.18 -17.37 17.06
CA VAL A 55 0.56 -18.36 16.04
C VAL A 55 0.16 -17.88 14.65
N SER A 56 -1.07 -17.41 14.47
CA SER A 56 -1.55 -16.92 13.17
C SER A 56 -0.73 -15.71 12.67
N TYR A 57 -0.42 -14.75 13.55
CA TYR A 57 0.41 -13.61 13.18
C TYR A 57 1.86 -14.01 12.88
N ALA A 58 2.42 -14.98 13.61
CA ALA A 58 3.74 -15.53 13.30
C ALA A 58 3.78 -16.17 11.90
N THR A 59 2.73 -16.90 11.52
CA THR A 59 2.58 -17.46 10.16
C THR A 59 2.50 -16.36 9.11
N ALA A 60 1.77 -15.27 9.35
CA ALA A 60 1.70 -14.13 8.42
C ALA A 60 3.09 -13.50 8.19
N LYS A 61 3.90 -13.35 9.25
CA LYS A 61 5.28 -12.86 9.14
C LYS A 61 6.20 -13.81 8.38
N GLU A 62 6.06 -15.11 8.59
CA GLU A 62 6.79 -16.11 7.81
C GLU A 62 6.38 -16.05 6.32
N GLY A 63 5.09 -15.86 6.05
CA GLY A 63 4.53 -15.62 4.72
C GLY A 63 5.18 -14.41 4.04
N ALA A 64 5.24 -13.26 4.73
CA ALA A 64 5.90 -12.06 4.21
C ALA A 64 7.38 -12.29 3.89
N ALA A 65 8.11 -13.01 4.75
CA ALA A 65 9.51 -13.35 4.51
C ALA A 65 9.71 -14.27 3.28
N LYS A 66 8.86 -15.29 3.13
CA LYS A 66 8.85 -16.19 1.97
C LYS A 66 8.51 -15.44 0.68
N LEU A 67 7.48 -14.59 0.72
CA LEU A 67 7.07 -13.74 -0.39
C LEU A 67 8.23 -12.86 -0.86
N ARG A 68 8.86 -12.11 0.04
CA ARG A 68 9.99 -11.24 -0.27
C ARG A 68 11.14 -11.99 -0.94
N ASN A 69 11.50 -13.17 -0.42
CA ASN A 69 12.57 -13.98 -0.98
C ASN A 69 12.26 -14.46 -2.39
N ARG A 70 11.01 -14.90 -2.65
CA ARG A 70 10.54 -15.30 -3.98
C ARG A 70 10.59 -14.12 -4.95
N LEU A 71 9.97 -13.00 -4.60
CA LEU A 71 9.94 -11.78 -5.43
C LEU A 71 11.34 -11.29 -5.77
N ARG A 72 12.26 -11.31 -4.80
CA ARG A 72 13.67 -10.95 -5.04
C ARG A 72 14.32 -11.84 -6.10
N GLN A 73 14.15 -13.16 -5.99
CA GLN A 73 14.74 -14.10 -6.95
C GLN A 73 14.15 -13.94 -8.34
N ASP A 74 12.84 -13.79 -8.44
CA ASP A 74 12.15 -13.62 -9.72
C ASP A 74 12.50 -12.29 -10.38
N PHE A 75 12.60 -11.20 -9.60
CA PHE A 75 13.02 -9.89 -10.10
C PHE A 75 14.46 -9.89 -10.58
N GLN A 76 15.39 -10.50 -9.84
CA GLN A 76 16.81 -10.63 -10.25
C GLN A 76 16.99 -11.44 -11.54
N LYS A 77 16.10 -12.40 -11.81
CA LYS A 77 16.08 -13.18 -13.05
C LYS A 77 15.40 -12.44 -14.22
N GLY A 78 14.77 -11.30 -13.95
CA GLY A 78 13.96 -10.58 -14.94
C GLY A 78 12.62 -11.26 -15.26
N ASN A 79 12.13 -12.15 -14.39
CA ASN A 79 10.88 -12.88 -14.59
C ASN A 79 9.64 -12.03 -14.29
N ILE A 80 9.79 -10.99 -13.47
CA ILE A 80 8.71 -10.08 -13.05
C ILE A 80 9.19 -8.63 -13.15
N SER A 81 8.24 -7.71 -13.37
CA SER A 81 8.50 -6.27 -13.31
C SER A 81 8.41 -5.74 -11.87
N ILE A 82 8.83 -4.49 -11.67
CA ILE A 82 8.65 -3.80 -10.39
C ILE A 82 7.16 -3.66 -10.02
N ASP A 83 6.25 -3.55 -10.98
CA ASP A 83 4.82 -3.35 -10.68
C ASP A 83 4.20 -4.56 -9.97
N ILE A 84 4.62 -5.78 -10.31
CA ILE A 84 4.23 -7.01 -9.58
C ILE A 84 4.70 -6.95 -8.11
N ILE A 85 5.87 -6.35 -7.86
CA ILE A 85 6.40 -6.17 -6.50
C ILE A 85 5.59 -5.12 -5.74
N LYS A 86 5.20 -4.02 -6.40
CA LYS A 86 4.35 -2.96 -5.82
C LYS A 86 3.02 -3.53 -5.33
N GLU A 87 2.35 -4.31 -6.19
CA GLU A 87 1.08 -4.98 -5.88
C GLU A 87 1.26 -6.01 -4.75
N ALA A 88 2.21 -6.93 -4.90
CA ALA A 88 2.42 -7.99 -3.91
C ALA A 88 2.83 -7.47 -2.53
N PHE A 89 3.65 -6.40 -2.46
CA PHE A 89 3.98 -5.74 -1.20
C PHE A 89 2.73 -5.16 -0.54
N THR A 90 1.91 -4.45 -1.33
CA THR A 90 0.70 -3.79 -0.85
C THR A 90 -0.30 -4.81 -0.33
N ASP A 91 -0.56 -5.87 -1.08
CA ASP A 91 -1.51 -6.91 -0.70
C ASP A 91 -1.04 -7.69 0.52
N GLN A 92 0.24 -8.05 0.59
CA GLN A 92 0.77 -8.72 1.79
C GLN A 92 0.66 -7.83 3.03
N LEU A 93 0.94 -6.53 2.93
CA LEU A 93 0.80 -5.65 4.08
C LEU A 93 -0.68 -5.49 4.44
N VAL A 94 -1.52 -5.07 3.49
CA VAL A 94 -2.92 -4.67 3.74
C VAL A 94 -3.82 -5.86 4.04
N ASN A 95 -3.64 -7.00 3.38
CA ASN A 95 -4.56 -8.13 3.45
C ASN A 95 -4.07 -9.24 4.39
N GLU A 96 -2.77 -9.33 4.67
CA GLU A 96 -2.20 -10.41 5.49
C GLU A 96 -1.55 -9.94 6.79
N ILE A 97 -1.02 -8.71 6.88
CA ILE A 97 -0.37 -8.20 8.10
C ILE A 97 -1.30 -7.29 8.91
N LEU A 98 -1.83 -6.23 8.30
CA LEU A 98 -2.66 -5.24 8.99
C LEU A 98 -3.93 -5.83 9.63
N PRO A 99 -4.62 -6.84 9.05
CA PRO A 99 -5.87 -7.33 9.63
C PRO A 99 -5.73 -7.93 11.02
N HIS A 100 -4.58 -8.51 11.35
CA HIS A 100 -4.33 -9.00 12.71
C HIS A 100 -4.32 -7.89 13.75
N TRP A 101 -3.95 -6.66 13.36
CA TRP A 101 -3.81 -5.53 14.26
C TRP A 101 -5.13 -4.84 14.57
N TYR A 102 -6.16 -4.95 13.71
CA TYR A 102 -7.45 -4.32 13.99
C TYR A 102 -8.00 -4.72 15.36
N GLY A 103 -8.51 -3.73 16.09
CA GLY A 103 -8.97 -3.89 17.46
C GLY A 103 -7.88 -3.79 18.53
N THR A 104 -6.58 -3.82 18.17
CA THR A 104 -5.50 -3.66 19.16
C THR A 104 -5.64 -2.30 19.85
N PRO A 105 -5.79 -2.23 21.18
CA PRO A 105 -6.07 -0.98 21.87
C PRO A 105 -4.94 0.05 21.70
N TRP A 106 -5.31 1.31 21.61
CA TRP A 106 -4.35 2.40 21.55
C TRP A 106 -3.90 2.84 22.95
N SER A 107 -2.63 3.29 23.04
CA SER A 107 -2.18 4.21 24.09
C SER A 107 -0.94 4.96 23.62
N TYR A 108 -0.73 6.17 24.12
CA TYR A 108 0.45 6.99 23.80
C TYR A 108 1.79 6.25 24.01
N GLY A 109 1.92 5.52 25.12
CA GLY A 109 3.11 4.71 25.43
C GLY A 109 3.05 3.27 24.91
N GLY A 110 2.05 2.92 24.10
CA GLY A 110 1.82 1.55 23.64
C GLY A 110 2.88 1.10 22.65
N HIS A 111 3.50 -0.04 22.91
CA HIS A 111 4.58 -0.60 22.09
C HIS A 111 4.52 -2.12 22.04
N THR A 112 3.33 -2.73 22.10
CA THR A 112 3.24 -4.18 21.91
C THR A 112 3.81 -4.61 20.56
N GLU A 113 4.32 -5.83 20.49
CA GLU A 113 4.78 -6.48 19.25
C GLU A 113 3.79 -7.57 18.79
N VAL A 114 2.74 -7.80 19.58
CA VAL A 114 1.78 -8.87 19.36
C VAL A 114 0.39 -8.23 19.24
N PRO A 115 -0.29 -8.40 18.09
CA PRO A 115 -1.62 -7.88 17.89
C PRO A 115 -2.58 -8.34 18.98
N ASN A 116 -3.47 -7.44 19.40
CA ASN A 116 -4.48 -7.67 20.44
C ASN A 116 -3.94 -8.14 21.82
N GLN A 117 -2.63 -8.07 22.06
CA GLN A 117 -2.01 -8.38 23.35
C GLN A 117 -1.23 -7.17 23.87
N GLY A 118 -1.93 -6.28 24.59
CA GLY A 118 -1.38 -5.02 25.07
C GLY A 118 -1.89 -3.85 24.24
N LYS A 119 -1.08 -2.78 24.13
CA LYS A 119 -1.48 -1.54 23.46
C LYS A 119 -0.41 -1.07 22.48
N ILE A 120 -0.81 -0.34 21.44
CA ILE A 120 0.12 0.17 20.42
C ILE A 120 -0.15 1.64 20.07
N ALA A 121 0.88 2.47 20.05
CA ALA A 121 0.80 3.85 19.58
C ALA A 121 0.90 3.91 18.04
N CYS A 122 0.53 5.05 17.44
CA CYS A 122 0.50 5.21 15.99
C CYS A 122 1.87 4.98 15.31
N GLY A 123 2.95 5.61 15.79
CA GLY A 123 4.30 5.37 15.25
C GLY A 123 4.77 3.93 15.43
N TYR A 124 4.46 3.30 16.58
CA TYR A 124 4.80 1.89 16.82
C TYR A 124 4.00 0.94 15.93
N PHE A 125 2.76 1.28 15.58
CA PHE A 125 1.96 0.51 14.64
C PHE A 125 2.65 0.48 13.27
N ILE A 126 2.94 1.65 12.68
CA ILE A 126 3.62 1.77 11.39
C ILE A 126 4.97 1.05 11.41
N SER A 127 5.80 1.34 12.43
CA SER A 127 7.15 0.81 12.48
C SER A 127 7.19 -0.70 12.72
N THR A 128 6.25 -1.24 13.52
CA THR A 128 6.14 -2.68 13.76
C THR A 128 5.66 -3.41 12.51
N THR A 129 4.62 -2.92 11.83
CA THR A 129 4.08 -3.60 10.64
C THR A 129 5.04 -3.52 9.45
N LEU A 130 5.78 -2.42 9.25
CA LEU A 130 6.84 -2.35 8.24
C LEU A 130 8.01 -3.28 8.57
N ARG A 131 8.46 -3.32 9.82
CA ARG A 131 9.50 -4.26 10.26
C ARG A 131 9.06 -5.71 10.03
N ASP A 132 7.82 -6.03 10.37
CA ASP A 132 7.26 -7.38 10.29
C ASP A 132 6.98 -7.80 8.83
N MET A 133 6.82 -6.83 7.91
CA MET A 133 6.93 -7.04 6.46
C MET A 133 8.36 -7.33 5.97
N GLY A 134 9.37 -7.21 6.84
CA GLY A 134 10.78 -7.40 6.50
C GLY A 134 11.49 -6.12 6.03
N VAL A 135 10.90 -4.93 6.21
CA VAL A 135 11.63 -3.69 5.99
C VAL A 135 12.69 -3.54 7.09
N LYS A 136 13.95 -3.35 6.70
CA LYS A 136 15.05 -3.28 7.65
C LYS A 136 15.13 -1.89 8.28
N LEU A 137 14.47 -1.74 9.42
CA LEU A 137 14.40 -0.51 10.21
C LEU A 137 14.47 -0.80 11.71
N ASN A 138 14.80 0.22 12.51
CA ASN A 138 14.64 0.14 13.96
C ASN A 138 13.27 0.71 14.35
N ARG A 139 12.38 -0.16 14.88
CA ARG A 139 11.01 0.23 15.21
C ARG A 139 10.92 1.35 16.25
N TYR A 140 11.84 1.37 17.22
CA TYR A 140 11.87 2.38 18.29
C TYR A 140 12.35 3.71 17.75
N THR A 141 13.42 3.68 16.95
CA THR A 141 13.95 4.90 16.32
C THR A 141 12.90 5.56 15.43
N LEU A 142 12.20 4.79 14.60
CA LEU A 142 11.15 5.34 13.72
C LEU A 142 9.95 5.85 14.53
N ALA A 143 9.38 5.03 15.41
CA ALA A 143 8.15 5.35 16.15
C ALA A 143 8.26 6.56 17.11
N GLN A 144 9.48 6.99 17.44
CA GLN A 144 9.75 8.12 18.34
C GLN A 144 10.06 9.42 17.57
N LYS A 145 10.00 9.40 16.23
CA LYS A 145 10.19 10.59 15.40
C LYS A 145 8.92 11.43 15.32
N SER A 146 9.09 12.67 14.87
CA SER A 146 7.96 13.49 14.43
C SER A 146 7.37 12.90 13.14
N PRO A 147 6.09 13.16 12.82
CA PRO A 147 5.48 12.65 11.58
C PRO A 147 6.25 13.00 10.29
N ILE A 148 6.86 14.18 10.20
CA ILE A 148 7.71 14.57 9.07
C ILE A 148 9.03 13.81 9.04
N ASP A 149 9.62 13.51 10.20
CA ASP A 149 10.86 12.75 10.25
C ASP A 149 10.63 11.25 10.01
N GLU A 150 9.48 10.70 10.42
CA GLU A 150 9.03 9.36 9.98
C GLU A 150 8.87 9.32 8.45
N ALA A 151 8.22 10.33 7.86
CA ALA A 151 8.09 10.45 6.41
C ALA A 151 9.45 10.46 5.70
N LYS A 152 10.41 11.26 6.18
CA LYS A 152 11.78 11.30 5.64
C LYS A 152 12.45 9.94 5.69
N MET A 153 12.24 9.20 6.78
CA MET A 153 12.84 7.88 6.91
C MET A 153 12.25 6.90 5.91
N ILE A 154 10.92 6.82 5.86
CA ILE A 154 10.18 5.92 4.97
C ILE A 154 10.42 6.27 3.49
N SER A 155 10.64 7.55 3.16
CA SER A 155 10.81 7.98 1.77
C SER A 155 12.04 7.40 1.10
N CYS A 156 13.08 7.02 1.85
CA CYS A 156 14.33 6.54 1.27
C CYS A 156 14.90 7.52 0.22
N GLY A 157 14.67 8.82 0.40
CA GLY A 157 15.05 9.88 -0.54
C GLY A 157 14.02 10.17 -1.64
N SER A 158 12.89 9.46 -1.69
CA SER A 158 11.77 9.81 -2.57
C SER A 158 11.11 11.13 -2.14
N GLU A 159 10.30 11.69 -3.04
CA GLU A 159 9.51 12.89 -2.76
C GLU A 159 8.60 12.68 -1.54
N ILE A 160 8.50 13.72 -0.71
CA ILE A 160 7.52 13.85 0.37
C ILE A 160 6.57 14.96 -0.04
N LYS A 161 5.31 14.62 -0.32
CA LYS A 161 4.31 15.61 -0.70
C LYS A 161 3.67 16.18 0.56
N SER A 162 3.77 17.49 0.75
CA SER A 162 3.15 18.16 1.89
C SER A 162 1.88 18.88 1.45
N VAL A 163 0.78 18.65 2.18
CA VAL A 163 -0.52 19.30 1.97
C VAL A 163 -0.75 20.25 3.12
N VAL A 164 -1.09 21.50 2.85
CA VAL A 164 -1.45 22.50 3.86
C VAL A 164 -2.73 23.18 3.42
N GLN A 165 -3.83 22.92 4.12
CA GLN A 165 -5.16 23.38 3.75
C GLN A 165 -5.95 23.81 4.98
N GLU A 166 -6.77 24.86 4.84
CA GLU A 166 -7.53 25.42 5.95
C GLU A 166 -8.74 24.57 6.35
N THR A 167 -9.29 23.79 5.42
CA THR A 167 -10.45 22.93 5.65
C THR A 167 -10.16 21.46 5.31
N PRO A 168 -10.82 20.50 6.01
CA PRO A 168 -10.68 19.08 5.71
C PRO A 168 -11.09 18.71 4.28
N GLU A 169 -12.07 19.41 3.68
CA GLU A 169 -12.55 19.14 2.33
C GLU A 169 -11.49 19.50 1.28
N ASN A 170 -10.81 20.64 1.46
CA ASN A 170 -9.72 21.05 0.58
C ASN A 170 -8.51 20.14 0.76
N ALA A 171 -8.19 19.75 2.00
CA ALA A 171 -7.14 18.78 2.29
C ALA A 171 -7.43 17.43 1.60
N LEU A 172 -8.66 16.94 1.72
CA LEU A 172 -9.10 15.68 1.10
C LEU A 172 -8.96 15.74 -0.43
N ALA A 173 -9.47 16.79 -1.07
CA ALA A 173 -9.39 16.96 -2.52
C ALA A 173 -7.94 17.06 -3.02
N GLU A 174 -7.06 17.74 -2.28
CA GLU A 174 -5.65 17.81 -2.64
C GLU A 174 -4.93 16.47 -2.44
N ILE A 175 -5.16 15.79 -1.32
CA ILE A 175 -4.62 14.44 -1.07
C ILE A 175 -5.07 13.48 -2.16
N ASP A 176 -6.35 13.51 -2.53
CA ASP A 176 -6.90 12.66 -3.59
C ASP A 176 -6.24 12.93 -4.94
N ARG A 177 -6.04 14.20 -5.31
CA ARG A 177 -5.33 14.58 -6.53
C ARG A 177 -3.86 14.16 -6.54
N LEU A 178 -3.20 14.17 -5.39
CA LEU A 178 -1.78 13.85 -5.25
C LEU A 178 -1.49 12.35 -5.18
N THR A 179 -2.52 11.53 -4.96
CA THR A 179 -2.44 10.09 -4.78
C THR A 179 -3.13 9.35 -5.92
N HIS A 180 -2.64 8.16 -6.22
CA HIS A 180 -3.28 7.19 -7.10
C HIS A 180 -3.41 5.86 -6.35
N GLU A 181 -4.06 4.87 -6.96
CA GLU A 181 -4.24 3.54 -6.37
C GLU A 181 -2.92 3.01 -5.78
N GLY A 182 -2.94 2.63 -4.50
CA GLY A 182 -1.75 2.21 -3.77
C GLY A 182 -1.74 2.59 -2.29
N LEU A 183 -0.61 2.32 -1.65
CA LEU A 183 -0.40 2.56 -0.22
C LEU A 183 0.60 3.69 0.00
N TYR A 184 0.28 4.56 0.94
CA TYR A 184 1.09 5.69 1.36
C TYR A 184 1.25 5.68 2.87
N PHE A 185 2.35 6.26 3.35
CA PHE A 185 2.43 6.80 4.70
C PHE A 185 1.75 8.18 4.71
N ILE A 186 1.02 8.47 5.77
CA ILE A 186 0.48 9.81 6.05
C ILE A 186 0.87 10.25 7.46
N GLY A 187 1.59 11.36 7.55
CA GLY A 187 1.89 12.07 8.80
C GLY A 187 0.98 13.28 8.97
N PHE A 188 0.50 13.53 10.19
CA PHE A 188 -0.41 14.61 10.56
C PHE A 188 0.34 15.59 11.47
N ASP A 189 0.82 16.69 10.88
CA ASP A 189 1.68 17.71 11.49
C ASP A 189 2.55 17.23 12.67
N GLU A 190 2.33 17.71 13.89
CA GLU A 190 3.08 17.29 15.08
C GLU A 190 2.56 16.03 15.79
N GLY A 191 1.38 15.49 15.43
CA GLY A 191 0.57 14.73 16.39
C GLY A 191 0.25 13.29 16.06
N HIS A 192 0.22 12.87 14.78
CA HIS A 192 -0.29 11.54 14.43
C HIS A 192 0.32 10.99 13.13
N VAL A 193 0.29 9.66 12.97
CA VAL A 193 0.71 8.96 11.75
C VAL A 193 -0.22 7.79 11.44
N GLY A 194 -0.26 7.41 10.16
CA GLY A 194 -1.05 6.30 9.67
C GLY A 194 -0.58 5.81 8.30
N TYR A 195 -1.23 4.77 7.81
CA TYR A 195 -1.24 4.46 6.39
C TYR A 195 -2.44 5.13 5.73
N LEU A 196 -2.24 5.59 4.50
CA LEU A 196 -3.30 6.02 3.60
C LEU A 196 -3.35 5.03 2.44
N LEU A 197 -4.43 4.26 2.36
CA LEU A 197 -4.70 3.35 1.25
C LEU A 197 -5.66 4.05 0.29
N LYS A 198 -5.24 4.21 -0.97
CA LYS A 198 -6.13 4.56 -2.07
C LYS A 198 -6.52 3.28 -2.80
N ARG A 199 -7.78 2.88 -2.69
CA ARG A 199 -8.32 1.66 -3.29
C ARG A 199 -9.71 1.92 -3.85
N ASP A 200 -9.93 1.55 -5.11
CA ASP A 200 -11.21 1.72 -5.80
C ASP A 200 -11.72 3.18 -5.78
N GLY A 201 -10.80 4.14 -5.88
CA GLY A 201 -11.10 5.57 -5.81
C GLY A 201 -11.43 6.10 -4.41
N GLU A 202 -11.39 5.27 -3.36
CA GLU A 202 -11.58 5.70 -1.98
C GLU A 202 -10.26 5.89 -1.24
N LEU A 203 -10.23 6.87 -0.33
CA LEU A 203 -9.11 7.12 0.58
C LEU A 203 -9.44 6.56 1.97
N LEU A 204 -8.69 5.56 2.40
CA LEU A 204 -8.87 4.84 3.66
C LEU A 204 -7.67 5.11 4.58
N LEU A 205 -7.94 5.61 5.78
CA LEU A 205 -6.96 5.78 6.84
C LEU A 205 -6.87 4.49 7.66
N ILE A 206 -5.67 3.93 7.77
CA ILE A 206 -5.38 2.77 8.64
C ILE A 206 -4.38 3.22 9.70
N HIS A 207 -4.81 3.24 10.97
CA HIS A 207 -4.04 3.85 12.04
C HIS A 207 -4.37 3.24 13.40
N SER A 208 -3.47 3.41 14.37
CA SER A 208 -3.79 3.20 15.79
C SER A 208 -4.47 4.45 16.35
N ASN A 209 -5.79 4.43 16.45
CA ASN A 209 -6.62 5.60 16.72
C ASN A 209 -6.67 5.94 18.21
N TYR A 210 -6.42 7.21 18.56
CA TYR A 210 -6.56 7.70 19.93
C TYR A 210 -7.95 8.29 20.23
N PHE A 211 -8.77 8.52 19.21
CA PHE A 211 -10.21 8.72 19.34
C PHE A 211 -10.95 7.38 19.22
N SER A 212 -12.27 7.38 19.49
CA SER A 212 -13.14 6.21 19.29
C SER A 212 -12.88 5.57 17.91
N PRO A 213 -12.62 4.26 17.82
CA PRO A 213 -12.82 3.21 18.86
C PRO A 213 -11.68 3.04 19.89
N VAL A 214 -10.65 3.89 19.87
CA VAL A 214 -9.44 3.83 20.73
C VAL A 214 -8.63 2.56 20.49
N SER A 215 -8.48 2.19 19.23
CA SER A 215 -7.79 0.99 18.77
C SER A 215 -7.25 1.17 17.36
N VAL A 216 -6.47 0.22 16.88
CA VAL A 216 -6.16 0.11 15.46
C VAL A 216 -7.45 -0.13 14.67
N CYS A 217 -7.68 0.67 13.64
CA CYS A 217 -8.84 0.57 12.76
C CYS A 217 -8.51 1.05 11.35
N MET A 218 -9.43 0.76 10.42
CA MET A 218 -9.50 1.32 9.09
C MET A 218 -10.81 2.11 8.99
N GLU A 219 -10.76 3.34 8.50
CA GLU A 219 -11.92 4.22 8.30
C GLU A 219 -11.72 5.07 7.03
N LYS A 220 -12.80 5.62 6.45
CA LYS A 220 -12.65 6.57 5.35
C LYS A 220 -11.96 7.84 5.84
N LEU A 221 -11.06 8.40 5.05
CA LEU A 221 -10.29 9.57 5.46
C LEU A 221 -11.19 10.77 5.81
N ASN A 222 -12.27 10.96 5.04
CA ASN A 222 -13.25 12.02 5.26
C ASN A 222 -14.16 11.81 6.47
N GLU A 223 -14.25 10.59 6.99
CA GLU A 223 -15.00 10.25 8.22
C GLU A 223 -14.09 10.30 9.46
N SER A 224 -12.77 10.33 9.26
CA SER A 224 -11.80 10.30 10.35
C SER A 224 -11.82 11.57 11.20
N ARG A 225 -12.13 11.39 12.48
CA ARG A 225 -12.04 12.46 13.49
C ARG A 225 -10.62 12.99 13.64
N VAL A 226 -9.60 12.14 13.48
CA VAL A 226 -8.20 12.57 13.54
C VAL A 226 -7.91 13.53 12.38
N PHE A 227 -8.30 13.15 11.16
CA PHE A 227 -8.07 13.96 9.96
C PHE A 227 -8.61 15.39 10.08
N THR A 228 -9.82 15.55 10.59
CA THR A 228 -10.44 16.88 10.78
C THR A 228 -9.75 17.79 11.80
N LYS A 229 -8.76 17.31 12.57
CA LYS A 229 -8.03 18.10 13.58
C LYS A 229 -6.75 18.73 13.06
N PHE A 230 -6.30 18.36 11.86
CA PHE A 230 -5.05 18.84 11.30
C PHE A 230 -5.29 19.60 10.01
N LYS A 231 -4.39 20.56 9.74
CA LYS A 231 -4.36 21.33 8.49
C LYS A 231 -3.18 20.97 7.61
N LYS A 232 -2.23 20.19 8.14
CA LYS A 232 -0.97 19.87 7.49
C LYS A 232 -0.69 18.38 7.51
N PHE A 233 -0.37 17.85 6.34
CA PHE A 233 -0.15 16.42 6.12
C PHE A 233 1.12 16.18 5.32
N HIS A 234 1.79 15.06 5.58
CA HIS A 234 2.99 14.62 4.87
C HIS A 234 2.75 13.24 4.28
N LEU A 235 2.76 13.16 2.94
CA LEU A 235 2.51 11.93 2.19
C LEU A 235 3.80 11.39 1.61
N VAL A 236 4.01 10.09 1.77
CA VAL A 236 5.11 9.34 1.14
C VAL A 236 4.53 8.08 0.55
N ALA A 237 4.77 7.84 -0.75
CA ALA A 237 4.39 6.58 -1.35
C ALA A 237 5.13 5.43 -0.65
N ILE A 238 4.42 4.33 -0.39
CA ILE A 238 5.02 3.08 0.08
C ILE A 238 5.02 2.10 -1.10
N SER A 239 3.84 1.84 -1.68
CA SER A 239 3.70 0.89 -2.78
C SER A 239 4.36 1.38 -4.07
N HIS A 240 4.50 2.69 -4.25
CA HIS A 240 5.10 3.30 -5.47
C HIS A 240 6.48 3.90 -5.21
N ASN A 241 7.08 3.58 -4.06
CA ASN A 241 8.42 4.02 -3.73
C ASN A 241 9.43 2.94 -4.08
N GLU A 242 9.94 3.02 -5.30
CA GLU A 242 10.88 2.02 -5.83
C GLU A 242 12.16 1.93 -5.00
N SER A 243 12.66 3.05 -4.45
CA SER A 243 13.80 3.07 -3.54
C SER A 243 13.54 2.27 -2.27
N LEU A 244 12.35 2.41 -1.66
CA LEU A 244 11.94 1.65 -0.50
C LEU A 244 11.79 0.16 -0.84
N LEU A 245 11.10 -0.16 -1.94
CA LEU A 245 10.86 -1.54 -2.36
C LEU A 245 12.16 -2.27 -2.74
N GLN A 246 13.09 -1.59 -3.39
CA GLN A 246 14.41 -2.14 -3.69
C GLN A 246 15.17 -2.44 -2.40
N ARG A 247 15.21 -1.49 -1.43
CA ARG A 247 15.82 -1.73 -0.11
C ARG A 247 15.14 -2.89 0.62
N TRP A 248 13.81 -3.00 0.54
CA TRP A 248 13.08 -4.12 1.11
C TRP A 248 13.52 -5.46 0.51
N LEU A 249 13.53 -5.60 -0.82
CA LEU A 249 13.96 -6.81 -1.50
C LEU A 249 15.41 -7.17 -1.18
N GLU A 250 16.31 -6.18 -1.18
CA GLU A 250 17.74 -6.37 -0.96
C GLU A 250 18.12 -6.48 0.53
N ASN A 251 17.14 -6.37 1.43
CA ASN A 251 17.36 -6.31 2.88
C ASN A 251 18.32 -5.17 3.28
N GLY A 252 18.23 -4.05 2.55
CA GLY A 252 18.90 -2.79 2.80
C GLY A 252 18.20 -1.96 3.88
N THR A 253 18.98 -1.23 4.67
CA THR A 253 18.47 -0.41 5.78
C THR A 253 17.68 0.80 5.26
N VAL A 254 16.52 1.07 5.83
CA VAL A 254 15.78 2.34 5.65
C VAL A 254 16.38 3.36 6.63
N LEU A 255 16.71 4.57 6.13
CA LEU A 255 17.49 5.60 6.83
C LEU A 255 16.60 6.65 7.43
#